data_AF-A0A7V9Z1C0-F1
#
_entry.id   AF-A0A7V9Z1C0-F1
#
_cell.length_a   1.000
_cell.length_b   1.000
_cell.length_c   1.000
_cell.angle_alpha   90.00
_cell.angle_beta   90.00
_cell.angle_gamma   90.00
#
_symmetry.space_group_name_H-M   'P 1'
#
loop_
_entity.id
_entity.type
_entity.pdbx_description
1 polymer ?
#
loop_
_entity_poly.entity_id
_entity_poly.type
_entity_poly.pdbx_seq_one_letter_code
_entity_poly.pdbx_strand_id
1 'polypeptide(L)'
;MLVLVGCSNSVEKAKEEQWKVSPTFSTDYGAMFGKEGKIGIIGGEVKAGKEQKWMWHFWGSEDISYKEWEVKAVHQTTNKEINPILFKDEKLTPKDKEIQGHARS
;
A
#
# COMPACT_ATOMS: atom_id res chain seq x y z
N MET A 1 -16.28 13.69 41.14
CA MET A 1 -15.61 13.99 39.86
C MET A 1 -15.24 12.67 39.22
N LEU A 2 -16.10 12.13 38.35
CA LEU A 2 -15.79 10.92 37.59
C LEU A 2 -14.95 11.34 36.38
N VAL A 3 -13.76 10.75 36.25
CA VAL A 3 -12.94 10.88 35.03
C VAL A 3 -13.16 9.60 34.23
N LEU A 4 -13.94 9.71 33.14
CA LEU A 4 -14.06 8.65 32.14
C LEU A 4 -12.87 8.80 31.19
N VAL A 5 -11.85 7.94 31.34
CA VAL A 5 -10.78 7.78 30.36
C VAL A 5 -11.23 6.71 29.36
N GLY A 6 -11.65 7.15 28.17
CA GLY A 6 -11.91 6.28 27.03
C GLY A 6 -10.68 6.20 26.13
N CYS A 7 -9.90 5.13 26.21
CA CYS A 7 -8.90 4.81 25.20
C CYS A 7 -9.60 4.14 24.02
N SER A 8 -9.97 4.89 22.99
CA SER A 8 -10.39 4.32 21.71
C SER A 8 -9.18 4.01 20.84
N ASN A 9 -8.36 3.03 21.26
CA ASN A 9 -7.42 2.38 20.35
C ASN A 9 -8.17 1.24 19.66
N SER A 10 -9.16 1.58 18.85
CA SER A 10 -9.77 0.62 17.92
C SER A 10 -8.83 0.43 16.75
N VAL A 11 -7.75 -0.33 16.97
CA VAL A 11 -7.13 -1.06 15.86
C VAL A 11 -8.17 -2.11 15.48
N GLU A 12 -8.98 -1.78 14.47
CA GLU A 12 -9.94 -2.71 13.91
C GLU A 12 -9.19 -3.98 13.54
N LYS A 13 -9.43 -5.06 14.29
CA LYS A 13 -8.95 -6.39 13.93
C LYS A 13 -9.51 -6.69 12.54
N ALA A 14 -8.67 -6.69 11.52
CA ALA A 14 -9.04 -7.21 10.20
C ALA A 14 -9.52 -8.66 10.43
N LYS A 15 -10.83 -8.89 10.26
CA LYS A 15 -11.45 -10.21 10.40
C LYS A 15 -10.63 -11.22 9.58
N GLU A 16 -10.30 -12.36 10.17
CA GLU A 16 -9.48 -13.42 9.53
C GLU A 16 -9.99 -13.84 8.14
N GLU A 17 -11.29 -13.70 7.89
CA GLU A 17 -11.96 -13.95 6.59
C GLU A 17 -11.51 -13.01 5.44
N GLN A 18 -10.73 -11.95 5.71
CA GLN A 18 -10.36 -10.93 4.72
C GLN A 18 -8.92 -11.07 4.18
N TRP A 19 -8.08 -11.93 4.74
CA TRP A 19 -6.69 -12.09 4.31
C TRP A 19 -6.56 -13.05 3.12
N LYS A 20 -6.70 -12.52 1.91
CA LYS A 20 -6.43 -13.23 0.65
C LYS A 20 -5.29 -12.55 -0.10
N VAL A 21 -4.44 -13.35 -0.74
CA VAL A 21 -3.40 -12.81 -1.64
C VAL A 21 -4.07 -12.03 -2.76
N SER A 22 -3.59 -10.80 -3.01
CA SER A 22 -4.10 -9.96 -4.08
C SER A 22 -3.97 -10.65 -5.45
N PRO A 23 -4.92 -10.45 -6.36
CA PRO A 23 -4.83 -11.00 -7.70
C PRO A 23 -3.66 -10.39 -8.48
N THR A 24 -3.23 -11.10 -9.51
CA THR A 24 -2.27 -10.61 -10.51
C THR A 24 -2.99 -10.10 -11.75
N PHE A 25 -2.42 -9.09 -12.40
CA PHE A 25 -2.90 -8.52 -13.65
C PHE A 25 -1.73 -8.07 -14.53
N SER A 26 -1.96 -7.98 -15.84
CA SER A 26 -0.95 -7.59 -16.82
C SER A 26 -1.07 -6.13 -17.20
N THR A 27 0.06 -5.46 -17.37
CA THR A 27 0.16 -4.08 -17.85
C THR A 27 1.27 -3.98 -18.89
N ASP A 28 1.39 -2.83 -19.56
CA ASP A 28 2.51 -2.55 -20.47
C ASP A 28 3.89 -2.61 -19.79
N TYR A 29 3.93 -2.48 -18.46
CA TYR A 29 5.15 -2.57 -17.65
C TYR A 29 5.45 -3.98 -17.14
N GLY A 30 4.57 -4.95 -17.41
CA GLY A 30 4.68 -6.35 -16.97
C GLY A 30 3.56 -6.79 -16.03
N ALA A 31 3.72 -8.00 -15.48
CA ALA A 31 2.79 -8.56 -14.51
C ALA A 31 2.93 -7.86 -13.16
N MET A 32 1.79 -7.51 -12.56
CA MET A 32 1.69 -6.86 -11.27
C MET A 32 0.75 -7.61 -10.35
N PHE A 33 0.89 -7.42 -9.04
CA PHE A 33 -0.12 -7.82 -8.05
C PHE A 33 -0.69 -6.59 -7.36
N GLY A 34 -1.99 -6.64 -7.03
CA GLY A 34 -2.68 -5.51 -6.40
C GLY A 34 -4.15 -5.44 -6.80
N LYS A 35 -4.61 -4.22 -7.09
CA LYS A 35 -5.97 -3.93 -7.55
C LYS A 35 -5.91 -3.16 -8.86
N GLU A 36 -6.25 -3.85 -9.94
CA GLU A 36 -6.26 -3.32 -11.30
C GLU A 36 -7.05 -2.00 -11.38
N GLY A 37 -6.48 -1.02 -12.10
CA GLY A 37 -7.04 0.33 -12.23
C GLY A 37 -6.94 1.20 -10.97
N LYS A 38 -6.27 0.75 -9.90
CA LYS A 38 -6.05 1.54 -8.67
C LYS A 38 -4.62 1.55 -8.19
N ILE A 39 -4.08 0.38 -7.84
CA ILE A 39 -2.71 0.26 -7.30
C ILE A 39 -2.13 -1.09 -7.66
N GLY A 40 -0.85 -1.10 -8.03
CA GLY A 40 -0.13 -2.30 -8.43
C GLY A 40 1.33 -2.20 -8.02
N ILE A 41 1.93 -3.34 -7.73
CA ILE A 41 3.34 -3.43 -7.44
C ILE A 41 3.98 -4.32 -8.51
N ILE A 42 4.95 -3.76 -9.23
CA ILE A 42 5.83 -4.56 -10.08
C ILE A 42 6.90 -5.17 -9.18
N GLY A 43 7.03 -6.48 -9.25
CA GLY A 43 8.11 -7.21 -8.61
C GLY A 43 7.84 -8.71 -8.53
N GLY A 44 8.84 -9.45 -8.08
CA GLY A 44 8.74 -10.89 -7.86
C GLY A 44 8.06 -11.23 -6.52
N GLU A 45 8.32 -12.43 -6.03
CA GLU A 45 7.85 -12.83 -4.69
C GLU A 45 8.58 -12.08 -3.58
N VAL A 46 7.85 -11.75 -2.51
CA VAL A 46 8.44 -11.19 -1.28
C VAL A 46 9.28 -12.26 -0.59
N LYS A 47 10.54 -11.96 -0.31
CA LYS A 47 11.52 -12.84 0.36
C LYS A 47 11.84 -12.27 1.73
N ALA A 48 11.34 -12.94 2.77
CA ALA A 48 11.60 -12.56 4.15
C ALA A 48 13.10 -12.42 4.44
N GLY A 49 13.47 -11.37 5.17
CA GLY A 49 14.87 -11.10 5.56
C GLY A 49 15.76 -10.55 4.45
N LYS A 50 15.22 -10.21 3.27
CA LYS A 50 15.96 -9.57 2.18
C LYS A 50 15.34 -8.23 1.84
N GLU A 51 16.17 -7.19 1.78
CA GLU A 51 15.77 -5.93 1.18
C GLU A 51 15.50 -6.15 -0.32
N GLN A 52 14.35 -5.67 -0.78
CA GLN A 52 13.91 -5.78 -2.15
C GLN A 52 13.40 -4.42 -2.61
N LYS A 53 13.79 -4.04 -3.84
CA LYS A 53 13.29 -2.84 -4.48
C LYS A 53 11.96 -3.14 -5.14
N TRP A 54 10.96 -2.31 -4.88
CA TRP A 54 9.63 -2.42 -5.45
C TRP A 54 9.26 -1.13 -6.19
N MET A 55 8.51 -1.29 -7.27
CA MET A 55 7.96 -0.17 -8.02
C MET A 55 6.44 -0.19 -7.92
N TRP A 56 5.93 0.80 -7.20
CA TRP A 56 4.51 1.01 -6.99
C TRP A 56 3.97 1.82 -8.16
N HIS A 57 2.80 1.42 -8.66
CA HIS A 57 2.04 2.12 -9.68
C HIS A 57 0.68 2.49 -9.10
N PHE A 58 0.27 3.74 -9.31
CA PHE A 58 -1.01 4.27 -8.87
C PHE A 58 -1.78 4.73 -10.09
N TRP A 59 -3.03 4.31 -10.19
CA TRP A 59 -4.00 4.72 -11.21
C TRP A 59 -5.23 5.32 -10.53
N GLY A 60 -5.77 6.38 -11.11
CA GLY A 60 -6.94 7.05 -10.56
C GLY A 60 -7.29 8.31 -11.33
N SER A 61 -8.26 9.06 -10.80
CA SER A 61 -8.63 10.37 -11.34
C SER A 61 -7.78 11.47 -10.72
N GLU A 62 -7.99 12.72 -11.11
CA GLU A 62 -7.26 13.89 -10.58
C GLU A 62 -7.33 14.03 -9.05
N ASP A 63 -8.25 13.31 -8.37
CA ASP A 63 -8.43 13.30 -6.92
C ASP A 63 -7.21 12.80 -6.12
N ILE A 64 -6.41 11.90 -6.71
CA ILE A 64 -5.18 11.38 -6.08
C ILE A 64 -3.91 12.16 -6.49
N SER A 65 -4.02 13.14 -7.39
CA SER A 65 -2.89 13.97 -7.83
C SER A 65 -2.29 14.75 -6.67
N TYR A 66 -0.97 14.73 -6.56
CA TYR A 66 -0.17 15.46 -5.56
C TYR A 66 -0.52 15.14 -4.11
N LYS A 67 -1.30 14.09 -3.87
CA LYS A 67 -1.65 13.62 -2.54
C LYS A 67 -0.46 12.90 -1.92
N GLU A 68 -0.38 13.04 -0.61
CA GLU A 68 0.51 12.22 0.21
C GLU A 68 -0.03 10.81 0.31
N TRP A 69 0.87 9.86 0.45
CA TRP A 69 0.52 8.45 0.58
C TRP A 69 1.42 7.79 1.62
N GLU A 70 0.89 6.75 2.25
CA GLU A 70 1.59 5.93 3.23
C GLU A 70 1.27 4.46 2.99
N VAL A 71 2.17 3.58 3.43
CA VAL A 71 1.93 2.14 3.47
C VAL A 71 2.09 1.64 4.88
N LYS A 72 1.11 0.85 5.32
CA LYS A 72 1.11 0.16 6.60
C LYS A 72 1.01 -1.34 6.34
N ALA A 73 2.06 -2.06 6.68
CA ALA A 73 2.07 -3.51 6.61
C ALA A 73 1.73 -4.07 8.00
N VAL A 74 0.72 -4.93 8.08
CA VAL A 74 0.27 -5.55 9.33
C VAL A 74 0.55 -7.05 9.26
N HIS A 75 1.28 -7.56 10.26
CA HIS A 75 1.54 -8.99 10.36
C HIS A 75 0.27 -9.73 10.81
N GLN A 76 -0.24 -10.65 9.97
CA GLN A 76 -1.55 -11.28 10.11
C GLN A 76 -1.83 -11.87 11.51
N THR A 77 -0.86 -12.54 12.14
CA THR A 77 -1.08 -13.22 13.42
C THR A 77 -0.74 -12.38 14.65
N THR A 78 0.18 -11.42 14.51
CA THR A 78 0.69 -10.65 15.66
C THR A 78 0.10 -9.24 15.71
N ASN A 79 -0.59 -8.80 14.66
CA ASN A 79 -1.05 -7.43 14.44
C ASN A 79 0.07 -6.38 14.58
N LYS A 80 1.33 -6.80 14.43
CA LYS A 80 2.45 -5.87 14.44
C LYS A 80 2.42 -5.07 13.14
N GLU A 81 2.31 -3.76 13.27
CA GLU A 81 2.40 -2.83 12.14
C GLU A 81 3.86 -2.43 11.91
N ILE A 82 4.25 -2.33 10.63
CA ILE A 82 5.51 -1.75 10.19
C ILE A 82 5.23 -0.84 8.97
N ASN A 83 6.00 0.24 8.82
CA ASN A 83 6.08 0.95 7.55
C ASN A 83 7.13 0.25 6.67
N PRO A 84 6.74 -0.42 5.57
CA PRO A 84 7.69 -1.15 4.73
C PRO A 84 8.49 -0.21 3.80
N ILE A 85 8.13 1.06 3.74
CA ILE A 85 8.75 2.04 2.85
C ILE A 85 9.75 2.87 3.63
N LEU A 86 11.02 2.73 3.26
CA LEU A 86 12.13 3.43 3.90
C LEU A 86 12.48 4.75 3.21
N PHE A 87 11.99 4.97 1.99
CA PHE A 87 12.24 6.18 1.20
C PHE A 87 10.96 6.97 0.99
N LYS A 88 11.05 8.28 1.21
CA LYS A 88 9.91 9.18 1.13
C LYS A 88 9.77 9.75 -0.28
N ASP A 89 9.15 9.00 -1.18
CA ASP A 89 8.37 9.65 -2.23
C ASP A 89 7.13 10.19 -1.54
N GLU A 90 7.12 11.45 -1.10
CA GLU A 90 6.06 11.96 -0.22
C GLU A 90 4.74 12.21 -0.96
N LYS A 91 4.77 12.34 -2.30
CA LYS A 91 3.60 12.76 -3.09
C LYS A 91 3.50 12.01 -4.41
N LEU A 92 2.27 11.66 -4.77
CA LEU A 92 1.97 11.11 -6.09
C LEU A 92 2.08 12.20 -7.15
N THR A 93 3.04 12.08 -8.06
CA THR A 93 3.18 13.00 -9.19
C THR A 93 2.50 12.40 -10.41
N PRO A 94 1.51 13.07 -11.02
CA PRO A 94 0.84 12.57 -12.21
C PRO A 94 1.78 12.59 -13.43
N LYS A 95 1.63 11.58 -14.27
CA LYS A 95 2.28 11.47 -15.57
C LYS A 95 1.14 11.21 -16.57
N ASP A 96 0.83 12.21 -17.39
CA ASP A 96 -0.29 12.24 -18.37
C ASP A 96 -1.70 12.42 -17.78
N LYS A 97 -2.74 12.31 -18.64
CA LYS A 97 -4.17 12.55 -18.29
C LYS A 97 -4.75 11.45 -17.39
N GLU A 98 -4.21 10.23 -17.50
CA GLU A 98 -4.43 9.17 -16.53
C GLU A 98 -3.27 9.23 -15.56
N ILE A 99 -3.53 9.40 -14.26
CA ILE A 99 -2.43 9.46 -13.30
C ILE A 99 -1.74 8.10 -13.31
N GLN A 100 -0.49 8.07 -13.76
CA GLN A 100 0.42 6.94 -13.59
C GLN A 100 1.51 7.35 -12.60
N GLY A 101 1.13 7.40 -11.32
CA GLY A 101 2.05 7.72 -10.23
C GLY A 101 3.01 6.56 -10.00
N HIS A 102 4.30 6.84 -9.84
CA HIS A 102 5.29 5.83 -9.50
C HIS A 102 5.92 6.14 -8.15
N ALA A 103 6.12 5.12 -7.32
CA ALA A 103 6.94 5.26 -6.12
C ALA A 103 7.92 4.09 -5.96
N ARG A 104 9.06 4.38 -5.35
CA ARG A 104 10.14 3.40 -5.12
C ARG A 104 10.29 3.13 -3.63
N SER A 105 10.35 1.86 -3.28
CA SER A 105 10.68 1.38 -1.91
C SER A 105 11.77 0.34 -1.95
#